data_AF-A0A522QTV5-F1
#
_entry.id   AF-A0A522QTV5-F1
#
_cell.length_a   1.000
_cell.length_b   1.000
_cell.length_c   1.000
_cell.angle_alpha   90.00
_cell.angle_beta   90.00
_cell.angle_gamma   90.00
#
_symmetry.space_group_name_H-M   'P 1'
#
loop_
_entity.id
_entity.type
_entity.pdbx_description
1 polymer ?
#
loop_
_entity_poly.entity_id
_entity_poly.type
_entity_poly.pdbx_seq_one_letter_code
_entity_poly.pdbx_strand_id
1 'polypeptide(L)'
;MFARDPLFWRAGAVSSLIVTLAILAMLTTDTLSVITTGGRNVPAYTVINRQIGYEYVTDRNEYMPTIGGQEPLFGQIYSPAQAEALVRHGKLVIQSRACLDCHTMFGTGAYYAPDLTKAWLDPAWEHLWMPMTRTHTRADAIAAFLQHPEQYPTWTREMPNLRLTLDEARAVVAYLKWVSAVNTNGFPYG
;
A
#
# COMPACT_ATOMS: atom_id res chain seq x y z
N MET A 1 -4.49 54.38 -2.18
CA MET A 1 -4.33 54.65 -0.73
C MET A 1 -4.49 53.40 0.15
N PHE A 2 -5.23 52.37 -0.29
CA PHE A 2 -5.50 51.14 0.50
C PHE A 2 -4.27 50.28 0.87
N ALA A 3 -3.19 50.32 0.08
CA ALA A 3 -2.00 49.50 0.35
C ALA A 3 -1.25 49.86 1.65
N ARG A 4 -1.56 50.98 2.31
CA ARG A 4 -0.98 51.36 3.61
C ARG A 4 -1.96 51.17 4.78
N ASP A 5 -3.18 50.73 4.52
CA ASP A 5 -4.20 50.51 5.56
C ASP A 5 -4.05 49.10 6.18
N PRO A 6 -3.73 48.98 7.48
CA PRO A 6 -3.62 47.69 8.15
C PRO A 6 -4.92 46.86 8.13
N LEU A 7 -6.09 47.50 8.11
CA LEU A 7 -7.38 46.81 8.09
C LEU A 7 -7.63 46.12 6.75
N PHE A 8 -7.26 46.76 5.64
CA PHE A 8 -7.32 46.18 4.29
C PHE A 8 -6.52 44.87 4.23
N TRP A 9 -5.27 44.89 4.69
CA TRP A 9 -4.40 43.70 4.69
C TRP A 9 -4.89 42.61 5.64
N ARG A 10 -5.36 42.97 6.82
CA ARG A 10 -5.94 42.01 7.78
C ARG A 10 -7.19 41.34 7.21
N ALA A 11 -8.09 42.11 6.60
CA ALA A 11 -9.31 41.57 5.99
C ALA A 11 -8.98 40.64 4.80
N GLY A 12 -8.01 41.02 3.97
CA GLY A 12 -7.49 40.17 2.90
C GLY A 12 -6.94 38.84 3.42
N ALA A 13 -6.03 38.89 4.40
CA ALA A 13 -5.43 37.71 5.01
C ALA A 13 -6.49 36.77 5.64
N VAL A 14 -7.43 37.33 6.40
CA VAL A 14 -8.53 36.55 7.00
C VAL A 14 -9.42 35.93 5.94
N SER A 15 -9.78 36.68 4.89
CA SER A 15 -10.63 36.16 3.81
C SER A 15 -9.94 35.03 3.05
N SER A 16 -8.67 35.20 2.67
CA SER A 16 -7.88 34.16 2.01
C SER A 16 -7.74 32.90 2.88
N LEU A 17 -7.51 33.08 4.19
CA LEU A 17 -7.44 31.95 5.12
C LEU A 17 -8.77 31.20 5.20
N ILE A 18 -9.89 31.90 5.35
CA ILE A 18 -11.22 31.29 5.42
C ILE A 18 -11.53 30.50 4.14
N VAL A 19 -11.31 31.10 2.97
CA VAL A 19 -11.54 30.44 1.68
C VAL A 19 -10.66 29.21 1.52
N THR A 20 -9.37 29.32 1.86
CA THR A 20 -8.43 28.19 1.76
C THR A 20 -8.81 27.05 2.70
N LEU A 21 -9.21 27.36 3.94
CA LEU A 21 -9.68 26.37 4.91
C LEU A 21 -10.98 25.69 4.45
N ALA A 22 -11.92 26.44 3.87
CA ALA A 22 -13.16 25.88 3.34
C ALA A 22 -12.90 24.91 2.17
N ILE A 23 -12.03 25.30 1.23
CA ILE A 23 -11.62 24.43 0.13
C ILE A 23 -10.92 23.17 0.66
N LEU A 24 -9.99 23.33 1.60
CA LEU A 24 -9.28 22.19 2.20
C LEU A 24 -10.24 21.23 2.89
N ALA A 25 -11.23 21.73 3.64
CA ALA A 25 -12.23 20.91 4.29
C ALA A 25 -13.06 20.10 3.27
N MET A 26 -13.53 20.75 2.20
CA MET A 26 -14.27 20.09 1.12
C MET A 26 -13.43 18.99 0.45
N LEU A 27 -12.20 19.32 0.03
CA LEU A 27 -11.30 18.36 -0.62
C LEU A 27 -10.95 17.19 0.31
N THR A 28 -10.82 17.45 1.62
CA THR A 28 -10.60 16.40 2.61
C THR A 28 -11.77 15.43 2.66
N THR A 29 -13.02 15.93 2.68
CA THR A 29 -14.20 15.06 2.70
C THR A 29 -14.34 14.21 1.43
N ASP A 30 -14.09 14.80 0.25
CA ASP A 30 -14.11 14.04 -1.01
C ASP A 30 -13.00 12.99 -1.01
N THR A 31 -11.78 13.35 -0.61
CA THR A 31 -10.64 12.43 -0.51
C THR A 31 -10.96 11.26 0.41
N LEU A 32 -11.49 11.52 1.61
CA LEU A 32 -11.87 10.47 2.56
C LEU A 32 -12.86 9.49 1.94
N SER A 33 -13.87 9.95 1.18
CA SER A 33 -14.83 9.05 0.51
C SER A 33 -14.17 8.09 -0.51
N VAL A 34 -13.00 8.45 -1.04
CA VAL A 34 -12.25 7.65 -2.00
C VAL A 34 -11.31 6.68 -1.29
N ILE A 35 -10.58 7.16 -0.27
CA ILE A 35 -9.44 6.45 0.33
C ILE A 35 -9.76 5.68 1.62
N THR A 36 -10.96 5.84 2.20
CA THR A 36 -11.36 5.01 3.33
C THR A 36 -11.62 3.57 2.89
N THR A 37 -11.31 2.60 3.75
CA THR A 37 -11.62 1.18 3.51
C THR A 37 -13.11 0.99 3.22
N GLY A 38 -13.42 0.28 2.13
CA GLY A 38 -14.78 0.14 1.61
C GLY A 38 -15.26 1.33 0.76
N GLY A 39 -14.42 2.35 0.57
CA GLY A 39 -14.67 3.48 -0.31
C GLY A 39 -14.46 3.14 -1.79
N ARG A 40 -14.47 4.17 -2.64
CA ARG A 40 -14.43 3.99 -4.11
C ARG A 40 -13.19 3.24 -4.61
N ASN A 41 -12.03 3.50 -4.01
CA ASN A 41 -10.76 2.97 -4.48
C ASN A 41 -10.12 1.94 -3.54
N VAL A 42 -10.62 1.82 -2.31
CA VAL A 42 -9.99 0.97 -1.29
C VAL A 42 -10.95 -0.15 -0.90
N PRO A 43 -10.66 -1.41 -1.27
CA PRO A 43 -11.53 -2.53 -0.96
C PRO A 43 -11.57 -2.84 0.54
N ALA A 44 -12.59 -3.58 0.96
CA ALA A 44 -12.66 -4.14 2.31
C ALA A 44 -11.47 -5.05 2.61
N TYR A 45 -11.07 -5.14 3.88
CA TYR A 45 -9.92 -5.96 4.30
C TYR A 45 -10.04 -7.45 3.91
N THR A 46 -11.25 -7.96 3.77
CA THR A 46 -11.53 -9.34 3.34
C THR A 46 -11.05 -9.66 1.92
N VAL A 47 -10.64 -8.68 1.11
CA VAL A 47 -10.05 -8.92 -0.22
C VAL A 47 -8.77 -9.77 -0.14
N ILE A 48 -8.11 -9.85 1.02
CA ILE A 48 -6.97 -10.77 1.22
C ILE A 48 -7.35 -12.25 1.03
N ASN A 49 -8.65 -12.58 1.09
CA ASN A 49 -9.21 -13.91 0.81
C ASN A 49 -9.54 -14.11 -0.69
N ARG A 50 -9.12 -13.19 -1.56
CA ARG A 50 -9.40 -13.22 -3.00
C ARG A 50 -8.09 -13.21 -3.80
N GLN A 51 -8.19 -13.72 -5.03
CA GLN A 51 -7.16 -13.50 -6.04
C GLN A 51 -7.14 -12.02 -6.42
N ILE A 52 -5.95 -11.46 -6.57
CA ILE A 52 -5.73 -10.07 -6.96
C ILE A 52 -4.91 -10.08 -8.23
N GLY A 53 -5.38 -9.37 -9.25
CA GLY A 53 -4.65 -9.07 -10.47
C GLY A 53 -4.52 -7.56 -10.70
N TYR A 54 -3.84 -7.19 -11.77
CA TYR A 54 -3.67 -5.80 -12.20
C TYR A 54 -3.58 -5.78 -13.71
N GLU A 55 -4.56 -5.18 -14.36
CA GLU A 55 -4.75 -5.28 -15.81
C GLU A 55 -5.03 -3.90 -16.41
N TYR A 56 -4.63 -3.72 -17.67
CA TYR A 56 -4.91 -2.49 -18.41
C TYR A 56 -6.36 -2.48 -18.89
N VAL A 57 -7.09 -1.43 -18.53
CA VAL A 57 -8.51 -1.27 -18.82
C VAL A 57 -8.68 -0.20 -19.91
N THR A 58 -8.91 -0.65 -21.14
CA THR A 58 -8.86 0.20 -22.35
C THR A 58 -9.87 1.35 -22.35
N ASP A 59 -11.08 1.14 -21.82
CA ASP A 59 -12.13 2.17 -21.73
C ASP A 59 -11.77 3.30 -20.78
N ARG A 60 -10.90 3.03 -19.80
CA ARG A 60 -10.42 4.03 -18.84
C ARG A 60 -9.00 4.51 -19.09
N ASN A 61 -8.30 3.89 -20.04
CA ASN A 61 -6.91 4.19 -20.37
C ASN A 61 -5.99 4.18 -19.13
N GLU A 62 -6.23 3.23 -18.22
CA GLU A 62 -5.51 3.09 -16.95
C GLU A 62 -5.39 1.63 -16.55
N TYR A 63 -4.36 1.30 -15.76
CA TYR A 63 -4.28 0.00 -15.10
C TYR A 63 -5.17 -0.04 -13.85
N MET A 64 -5.91 -1.14 -13.68
CA MET A 64 -6.84 -1.33 -12.57
C MET A 64 -6.61 -2.66 -11.85
N PRO A 65 -6.81 -2.71 -10.51
CA PRO A 65 -6.81 -3.98 -9.80
C PRO A 65 -8.03 -4.82 -10.20
N THR A 66 -7.82 -6.11 -10.42
CA THR A 66 -8.89 -7.09 -10.65
C THR A 66 -9.03 -7.98 -9.41
N ILE A 67 -10.28 -8.27 -9.03
CA ILE A 67 -10.59 -9.12 -7.87
C ILE A 67 -11.22 -10.40 -8.41
N GLY A 68 -10.48 -11.50 -8.28
CA GLY A 68 -10.88 -12.82 -8.78
C GLY A 68 -11.58 -13.69 -7.74
N GLY A 69 -11.41 -15.01 -7.92
CA GLY A 69 -12.01 -16.04 -7.07
C GLY A 69 -11.50 -16.05 -5.63
N GLN A 70 -12.03 -16.96 -4.82
CA GLN A 70 -11.56 -17.14 -3.44
C GLN A 70 -10.16 -17.75 -3.42
N GLU A 71 -9.26 -17.16 -2.64
CA GLU A 71 -7.88 -17.59 -2.44
C GLU A 71 -7.52 -17.49 -0.95
N PRO A 72 -7.37 -18.61 -0.24
CA PRO A 72 -6.90 -18.61 1.15
C PRO A 72 -5.52 -17.98 1.27
N LEU A 73 -5.31 -17.16 2.31
CA LEU A 73 -4.01 -16.61 2.64
C LEU A 73 -3.42 -17.41 3.81
N PHE A 74 -2.21 -17.98 3.63
CA PHE A 74 -1.63 -18.93 4.58
C PHE A 74 -2.54 -20.13 4.89
N GLY A 75 -3.29 -20.61 3.88
CA GLY A 75 -4.21 -21.75 4.01
C GLY A 75 -5.52 -21.43 4.75
N GLN A 76 -5.76 -20.18 5.14
CA GLN A 76 -6.95 -19.77 5.89
C GLN A 76 -7.77 -18.72 5.15
N ILE A 77 -9.09 -18.78 5.32
CA ILE A 77 -10.02 -17.69 5.00
C ILE A 77 -10.30 -16.91 6.28
N TYR A 78 -10.01 -15.61 6.25
CA TYR A 78 -10.16 -14.73 7.42
C TYR A 78 -11.55 -14.10 7.45
N SER A 79 -12.19 -14.10 8.62
CA SER A 79 -13.39 -13.28 8.85
C SER A 79 -13.08 -11.78 8.72
N PRO A 80 -14.08 -10.90 8.55
CA PRO A 80 -13.84 -9.46 8.44
C PRO A 80 -12.99 -8.88 9.57
N ALA A 81 -13.28 -9.24 10.83
CA ALA A 81 -12.52 -8.76 11.99
C ALA A 81 -11.08 -9.27 12.02
N GLN A 82 -10.86 -10.54 11.64
CA GLN A 82 -9.51 -11.10 11.56
C GLN A 82 -8.69 -10.49 10.42
N ALA A 83 -9.31 -10.30 9.25
CA ALA A 83 -8.67 -9.66 8.11
C ALA A 83 -8.26 -8.21 8.44
N GLU A 84 -9.16 -7.45 9.08
CA GLU A 84 -8.85 -6.11 9.56
C GLU A 84 -7.67 -6.11 10.54
N ALA A 85 -7.72 -6.96 11.57
CA ALA A 85 -6.65 -7.04 12.57
C ALA A 85 -5.29 -7.38 11.93
N LEU A 86 -5.27 -8.34 11.01
CA LEU A 86 -4.06 -8.79 10.34
C LEU A 86 -3.48 -7.71 9.42
N VAL A 87 -4.31 -7.07 8.58
CA VAL A 87 -3.86 -6.00 7.67
C VAL A 87 -3.39 -4.77 8.46
N ARG A 88 -4.10 -4.39 9.53
CA ARG A 88 -3.69 -3.30 10.42
C ARG A 88 -2.37 -3.60 11.11
N HIS A 89 -2.15 -4.83 11.56
CA HIS A 89 -0.89 -5.25 12.14
C HIS A 89 0.25 -5.11 11.11
N GLY A 90 0.05 -5.58 9.87
CA GLY A 90 1.04 -5.42 8.80
C GLY A 90 1.40 -3.97 8.51
N LYS A 91 0.40 -3.08 8.49
CA LYS A 91 0.63 -1.64 8.38
C LYS A 91 1.52 -1.11 9.50
N LEU A 92 1.24 -1.49 10.75
CA LEU A 92 2.04 -1.07 11.91
C LEU A 92 3.47 -1.62 11.84
N VAL A 93 3.67 -2.85 11.35
CA VAL A 93 5.01 -3.41 11.16
C VAL A 93 5.80 -2.58 10.14
N ILE A 94 5.21 -2.28 8.97
CA ILE A 94 5.85 -1.44 7.94
C ILE A 94 6.27 -0.08 8.51
N GLN A 95 5.40 0.54 9.32
CA GLN A 95 5.68 1.83 9.94
C GLN A 95 6.76 1.73 11.03
N SER A 96 6.67 0.74 11.92
CA SER A 96 7.59 0.57 13.05
C SER A 96 8.99 0.13 12.64
N ARG A 97 9.15 -0.53 11.49
CA ARG A 97 10.44 -0.95 10.93
C ARG A 97 10.94 -0.02 9.82
N ALA A 98 10.30 1.14 9.66
CA ALA A 98 10.68 2.18 8.73
C ALA A 98 10.92 1.68 7.29
N CYS A 99 10.07 0.78 6.78
CA CYS A 99 10.28 0.21 5.44
C CYS A 99 10.30 1.30 4.34
N LEU A 100 9.63 2.43 4.57
CA LEU A 100 9.62 3.55 3.62
C LEU A 100 10.92 4.38 3.59
N ASP A 101 11.87 4.13 4.49
CA ASP A 101 13.22 4.73 4.43
C ASP A 101 14.05 4.09 3.30
N CYS A 102 13.61 2.96 2.76
CA CYS A 102 14.22 2.31 1.59
C CYS A 102 13.25 2.18 0.41
N HIS A 103 11.98 1.92 0.68
CA HIS A 103 10.95 1.70 -0.33
C HIS A 103 10.04 2.91 -0.51
N THR A 104 9.36 2.97 -1.64
CA THR A 104 8.14 3.79 -1.77
C THR A 104 6.89 2.94 -1.54
N MET A 105 5.80 3.60 -1.18
CA MET A 105 4.45 3.05 -1.20
C MET A 105 3.50 4.17 -1.61
N PHE A 106 2.61 3.88 -2.57
CA PHE A 106 1.83 4.89 -3.28
C PHE A 106 2.71 6.03 -3.83
N GLY A 107 3.93 5.70 -4.28
CA GLY A 107 4.90 6.68 -4.79
C GLY A 107 5.55 7.58 -3.72
N THR A 108 5.29 7.35 -2.43
CA THR A 108 5.88 8.12 -1.32
C THR A 108 6.87 7.26 -0.53
N GLY A 109 8.06 7.77 -0.27
CA GLY A 109 9.12 7.10 0.49
C GLY A 109 10.49 7.33 -0.13
N ALA A 110 11.41 6.38 0.06
CA ALA A 110 12.74 6.40 -0.54
C ALA A 110 12.82 5.51 -1.79
N TYR A 111 13.79 5.83 -2.65
CA TYR A 111 13.98 5.16 -3.95
C TYR A 111 15.17 4.17 -3.95
N TYR A 112 15.59 3.72 -2.77
CA TYR A 112 16.65 2.72 -2.68
C TYR A 112 16.17 1.36 -3.16
N ALA A 113 14.94 0.97 -2.84
CA ALA A 113 14.33 -0.30 -3.19
C ALA A 113 13.00 -0.10 -3.95
N PRO A 114 12.46 -1.17 -4.59
CA PRO A 114 11.24 -1.06 -5.40
C PRO A 114 9.99 -0.62 -4.62
N ASP A 115 9.02 -0.06 -5.33
CA ASP A 115 7.75 0.37 -4.75
C ASP A 115 6.89 -0.81 -4.27
N LEU A 116 6.33 -0.70 -3.07
CA LEU A 116 5.58 -1.77 -2.41
C LEU A 116 4.10 -1.84 -2.79
N THR A 117 3.57 -0.88 -3.57
CA THR A 117 2.13 -0.74 -3.86
C THR A 117 1.56 -1.97 -4.56
N LYS A 118 2.32 -2.56 -5.49
CA LYS A 118 1.93 -3.78 -6.21
C LYS A 118 2.90 -4.94 -5.96
N ALA A 119 3.67 -4.89 -4.86
CA ALA A 119 4.70 -5.90 -4.58
C ALA A 119 4.15 -7.33 -4.47
N TRP A 120 2.89 -7.52 -4.04
CA TRP A 120 2.25 -8.84 -4.04
C TRP A 120 2.07 -9.43 -5.45
N LEU A 121 2.11 -8.61 -6.49
CA LEU A 121 1.88 -9.01 -7.89
C LEU A 121 3.17 -9.22 -8.68
N ASP A 122 4.34 -9.05 -8.06
CA ASP A 122 5.61 -9.22 -8.76
C ASP A 122 5.76 -10.67 -9.26
N PRO A 123 5.92 -10.90 -10.58
CA PRO A 123 6.08 -12.25 -11.14
C PRO A 123 7.36 -12.94 -10.65
N ALA A 124 8.34 -12.20 -10.12
CA ALA A 124 9.52 -12.78 -9.51
C ALA A 124 9.18 -13.69 -8.32
N TRP A 125 8.04 -13.50 -7.65
CA TRP A 125 7.65 -14.41 -6.56
C TRP A 125 7.51 -15.85 -7.02
N GLU A 126 6.88 -16.06 -8.18
CA GLU A 126 6.63 -17.40 -8.71
C GLU A 126 7.89 -17.99 -9.36
N HIS A 127 8.61 -17.18 -10.13
CA HIS A 127 9.70 -17.67 -10.98
C HIS A 127 11.07 -17.68 -10.29
N LEU A 128 11.29 -16.84 -9.28
CA LEU A 128 12.58 -16.67 -8.61
C LEU A 128 12.50 -17.01 -7.12
N TRP A 129 11.61 -16.34 -6.39
CA TRP A 129 11.64 -16.38 -4.92
C TRP A 129 11.08 -17.69 -4.36
N MET A 130 9.94 -18.20 -4.84
CA MET A 130 9.38 -19.48 -4.37
C MET A 130 10.36 -20.67 -4.50
N PRO A 131 11.07 -20.85 -5.63
CA PRO A 131 12.15 -21.84 -5.72
C PRO A 131 13.29 -21.60 -4.72
N MET A 132 13.69 -20.34 -4.52
CA MET A 132 14.81 -19.95 -3.66
C MET A 132 14.49 -20.14 -2.17
N THR A 133 13.28 -19.79 -1.74
CA THR A 133 12.76 -19.98 -0.37
C THR A 133 12.29 -21.40 -0.11
N ARG A 134 12.18 -22.24 -1.15
CA ARG A 134 11.61 -23.60 -1.11
C ARG A 134 10.18 -23.64 -0.57
N THR A 135 9.37 -22.66 -0.97
CA THR A 135 7.96 -22.54 -0.57
C THR A 135 7.02 -22.79 -1.74
N HIS A 136 5.77 -23.17 -1.46
CA HIS A 136 4.77 -23.49 -2.48
C HIS A 136 3.76 -22.39 -2.75
N THR A 137 3.78 -21.30 -1.97
CA THR A 137 2.89 -20.17 -2.16
C THR A 137 3.67 -18.87 -2.16
N ARG A 138 3.14 -17.86 -2.85
CA ARG A 138 3.67 -16.49 -2.83
C ARG A 138 3.71 -15.92 -1.41
N ALA A 139 2.67 -16.19 -0.63
CA ALA A 139 2.58 -15.69 0.74
C ALA A 139 3.72 -16.20 1.63
N ASP A 140 4.02 -17.49 1.53
CA ASP A 140 5.11 -18.12 2.29
C ASP A 140 6.47 -17.64 1.79
N ALA A 141 6.65 -17.44 0.47
CA ALA A 141 7.89 -16.91 -0.10
C ALA A 141 8.19 -15.50 0.43
N ILE A 142 7.21 -14.60 0.42
CA ILE A 142 7.38 -13.24 0.93
C ILE A 142 7.66 -13.28 2.44
N ALA A 143 6.93 -14.10 3.21
CA ALA A 143 7.16 -14.20 4.66
C ALA A 143 8.54 -14.78 5.01
N ALA A 144 9.06 -15.72 4.21
CA ALA A 144 10.41 -16.25 4.36
C ALA A 144 11.47 -15.19 4.00
N PHE A 145 11.29 -14.48 2.88
CA PHE A 145 12.14 -13.37 2.47
C PHE A 145 12.24 -12.29 3.56
N LEU A 146 11.10 -11.88 4.13
CA LEU A 146 11.04 -10.85 5.17
C LEU A 146 11.74 -11.23 6.49
N GLN A 147 11.79 -12.52 6.84
CA GLN A 147 12.46 -13.00 8.04
C GLN A 147 13.98 -13.12 7.86
N HIS A 148 14.42 -13.45 6.64
CA HIS A 148 15.81 -13.75 6.33
C HIS A 148 16.29 -13.08 5.03
N PRO A 149 16.14 -11.75 4.87
CA PRO A 149 16.48 -11.08 3.62
C PRO A 149 17.96 -11.24 3.24
N GLU A 150 18.85 -11.40 4.22
CA GLU A 150 20.29 -11.63 4.03
C GLU A 150 20.63 -12.96 3.33
N GLN A 151 19.70 -13.92 3.30
CA GLN A 151 19.89 -15.19 2.61
C GLN A 151 19.59 -15.11 1.11
N TYR A 152 19.03 -13.97 0.66
CA TYR A 152 18.43 -13.81 -0.65
C TYR A 152 19.09 -12.64 -1.40
N PRO A 153 19.97 -12.92 -2.38
CA PRO A 153 20.70 -11.87 -3.07
C PRO A 153 19.78 -11.00 -3.92
N THR A 154 19.72 -9.70 -3.62
CA THR A 154 18.95 -8.68 -4.35
C THR A 154 19.83 -7.80 -5.25
N TRP A 155 20.87 -8.42 -5.83
CA TRP A 155 21.87 -7.79 -6.70
C TRP A 155 22.76 -6.76 -5.99
N THR A 156 22.62 -5.48 -6.33
CA THR A 156 23.48 -4.38 -5.85
C THR A 156 22.95 -3.69 -4.60
N ARG A 157 21.72 -4.01 -4.20
CA ARG A 157 21.03 -3.41 -3.06
C ARG A 157 20.65 -4.53 -2.13
N GLU A 158 20.85 -4.36 -0.83
CA GLU A 158 20.56 -5.39 0.16
C GLU A 158 19.49 -4.88 1.12
N MET A 159 18.49 -5.71 1.39
CA MET A 159 17.52 -5.43 2.45
C MET A 159 18.14 -5.86 3.80
N PRO A 160 18.23 -4.97 4.79
CA PRO A 160 18.77 -5.33 6.09
C PRO A 160 17.84 -6.31 6.81
N ASN A 161 18.39 -7.18 7.66
CA ASN A 161 17.57 -8.01 8.53
C ASN A 161 16.91 -7.14 9.61
N LEU A 162 15.62 -6.86 9.43
CA LEU A 162 14.84 -6.06 10.36
C LEU A 162 14.41 -6.85 11.61
N ARG A 163 14.71 -8.16 11.69
CA ARG A 163 14.33 -9.11 12.75
C ARG A 163 12.81 -9.18 12.93
N LEU A 164 12.11 -9.40 11.82
CA LEU A 164 10.67 -9.65 11.83
C LEU A 164 10.41 -11.05 12.38
N THR A 165 9.43 -11.16 13.28
CA THR A 165 8.87 -12.47 13.65
C THR A 165 8.02 -13.02 12.52
N LEU A 166 7.72 -14.32 12.55
CA LEU A 166 6.82 -14.94 11.56
C LEU A 166 5.44 -14.26 11.52
N ASP A 167 4.88 -13.91 12.68
CA ASP A 167 3.57 -13.27 12.76
C ASP A 167 3.58 -11.85 12.15
N GLU A 168 4.64 -11.09 12.41
CA GLU A 168 4.84 -9.77 11.78
C GLU A 168 5.03 -9.90 10.27
N ALA A 169 5.84 -10.86 9.81
CA ALA A 169 6.06 -11.11 8.39
C ALA A 169 4.75 -11.50 7.68
N ARG A 170 3.96 -12.41 8.27
CA ARG A 170 2.63 -12.79 7.74
C ARG A 170 1.67 -11.61 7.70
N ALA A 171 1.69 -10.76 8.72
CA ALA A 171 0.88 -9.55 8.75
C ALA A 171 1.28 -8.56 7.64
N VAL A 172 2.59 -8.35 7.42
CA VAL A 172 3.11 -7.53 6.31
C VAL A 172 2.64 -8.10 4.97
N VAL A 173 2.73 -9.41 4.75
CA VAL A 173 2.22 -10.06 3.54
C VAL A 173 0.74 -9.78 3.31
N ALA A 174 -0.09 -9.91 4.35
CA ALA A 174 -1.52 -9.61 4.25
C ALA A 174 -1.77 -8.13 3.87
N TYR A 175 -0.98 -7.22 4.45
CA TYR A 175 -1.04 -5.80 4.11
C TYR A 175 -0.61 -5.53 2.67
N LEU A 176 0.51 -6.10 2.20
CA LEU A 176 0.98 -5.96 0.81
C LEU A 176 -0.03 -6.52 -0.19
N LYS A 177 -0.65 -7.66 0.14
CA LYS A 177 -1.75 -8.24 -0.64
C LYS A 177 -2.93 -7.26 -0.73
N TRP A 178 -3.40 -6.75 0.41
CA TRP A 178 -4.50 -5.77 0.45
C TRP A 178 -4.18 -4.48 -0.32
N VAL A 179 -3.00 -3.89 -0.12
CA VAL A 179 -2.54 -2.69 -0.84
C VAL A 179 -2.52 -2.92 -2.35
N SER A 180 -2.18 -4.13 -2.79
CA SER A 180 -2.16 -4.44 -4.22
C SER A 180 -3.55 -4.46 -4.87
N ALA A 181 -4.63 -4.61 -4.09
CA ALA A 181 -6.01 -4.46 -4.57
C ALA A 181 -6.54 -3.01 -4.52
N VAL A 182 -5.78 -2.05 -3.98
CA VAL A 182 -6.19 -0.64 -3.98
C VAL A 182 -6.13 -0.08 -5.40
N ASN A 183 -7.19 0.60 -5.83
CA ASN A 183 -7.20 1.35 -7.07
C ASN A 183 -6.45 2.67 -6.90
N THR A 184 -5.31 2.76 -7.57
CA THR A 184 -4.36 3.87 -7.50
C THR A 184 -4.41 4.74 -8.76
N ASN A 185 -5.52 4.66 -9.53
CA ASN A 185 -5.77 5.42 -10.74
C ASN A 185 -4.63 5.24 -11.77
N GLY A 186 -4.26 3.97 -12.04
CA GLY A 186 -3.23 3.62 -13.00
C GLY A 186 -1.79 3.58 -12.50
N PHE A 187 -1.51 3.97 -11.24
CA PHE A 187 -0.17 3.84 -10.64
C PHE A 187 0.05 2.46 -9.98
N PRO A 188 1.23 1.83 -10.05
CA PRO A 188 2.31 2.13 -10.97
C PRO A 188 1.88 1.82 -12.41
N TYR A 189 2.49 2.53 -13.36
CA TYR A 189 2.40 2.14 -14.77
C TYR A 189 3.08 0.77 -14.92
N GLY A 190 2.39 -0.17 -15.56
CA GLY A 190 2.89 -1.52 -15.80
C GLY A 190 4.16 -1.58 -16.65
#